data_AF-A0A2E1ASE7-F1
#
_entry.id   AF-A0A2E1ASE7-F1
#
_cell.length_a   1.000
_cell.length_b   1.000
_cell.length_c   1.000
_cell.angle_alpha   90.00
_cell.angle_beta   90.00
_cell.angle_gamma   90.00
#
_symmetry.space_group_name_H-M   'P 1'
#
loop_
_entity.id
_entity.type
_entity.pdbx_description
1 polymer ?
#
loop_
_entity_poly.entity_id
_entity_poly.type
_entity_poly.pdbx_seq_one_letter_code
_entity_poly.pdbx_strand_id
1 'polypeptide(L)'
;MKIKPIFNRSKQRRPLFKIPKDSAPYYVITGGPGVGKTSLLGALEKKGCRVVPEVSQKLVQEQQAIDGDGLPWKNKTRYRDLLFERSLERFENAMDEQQGNTPVFFDRGFLDALCYARISGIPIGNTMKICAETCRYNDHVFILPPWKEIMRTDGQQRLDWNEAVFTYNKIIQTYRGYQYDLVEVPKVPVGERADFILDHLKGR
;
A
#
# COMPACT_ATOMS: atom_id res chain seq x y z
N MET A 1 23.36 -28.85 1.62
CA MET A 1 22.96 -27.51 2.09
C MET A 1 21.45 -27.52 2.27
N LYS A 2 20.94 -27.69 3.51
CA LYS A 2 19.52 -27.90 3.78
C LYS A 2 18.79 -26.55 3.83
N ILE A 3 17.80 -26.37 2.96
CA ILE A 3 16.90 -25.22 2.95
C ILE A 3 16.12 -25.24 4.27
N LYS A 4 16.35 -24.27 5.15
CA LYS A 4 15.52 -24.05 6.34
C LYS A 4 14.17 -23.48 5.89
N PRO A 5 13.02 -24.00 6.36
CA PRO A 5 11.74 -23.36 6.12
C PRO A 5 11.73 -21.99 6.81
N ILE A 6 11.37 -20.93 6.08
CA ILE A 6 11.43 -19.53 6.54
C ILE A 6 10.26 -19.17 7.49
N PHE A 7 9.35 -20.10 7.76
CA PHE A 7 8.32 -19.90 8.79
C PHE A 7 8.85 -20.29 10.17
N ASN A 8 9.54 -19.36 10.83
CA ASN A 8 9.88 -19.50 12.24
C ASN A 8 8.61 -19.43 13.10
N ARG A 9 8.20 -20.59 13.64
CA ARG A 9 7.05 -20.77 14.52
C ARG A 9 7.45 -20.47 15.97
N SER A 10 7.49 -19.21 16.39
CA SER A 10 7.70 -18.90 17.82
C SER A 10 7.17 -17.54 18.31
N LYS A 11 6.02 -17.10 17.81
CA LYS A 11 5.13 -16.19 18.55
C LYS A 11 3.72 -16.73 18.37
N GLN A 12 2.98 -16.91 19.47
CA GLN A 12 1.56 -17.26 19.43
C GLN A 12 0.86 -16.31 18.46
N ARG A 13 0.56 -16.80 17.25
CA ARG A 13 -0.24 -16.05 16.28
C ARG A 13 -1.63 -15.97 16.88
N ARG A 14 -1.97 -14.81 17.44
CA ARG A 14 -3.37 -14.45 17.70
C ARG A 14 -4.15 -14.77 16.42
N PRO A 15 -5.36 -15.35 16.51
CA PRO A 15 -6.16 -15.56 15.32
C PRO A 15 -6.24 -14.24 14.56
N LEU A 16 -6.00 -14.29 13.25
CA LEU A 16 -6.20 -13.17 12.34
C LEU A 16 -7.66 -12.74 12.46
N PHE A 17 -7.92 -11.82 13.39
CA PHE A 17 -9.25 -11.28 13.61
C PHE A 17 -9.62 -10.56 12.34
N LYS A 18 -10.77 -10.94 11.75
CA LYS A 18 -11.50 -10.05 10.86
C LYS A 18 -11.74 -8.77 11.66
N ILE A 19 -11.00 -7.71 11.38
CA ILE A 19 -11.34 -6.41 11.95
C ILE A 19 -12.73 -6.09 11.40
N PRO A 20 -13.74 -5.84 12.26
CA PRO A 20 -15.07 -5.49 11.79
C PRO A 20 -14.99 -4.35 10.77
N LYS A 21 -15.74 -4.49 9.68
CA LYS A 21 -15.68 -3.67 8.46
C LYS A 21 -15.69 -2.15 8.70
N ASP A 22 -16.38 -1.71 9.76
CA ASP A 22 -16.80 -0.31 9.87
C ASP A 22 -16.01 0.51 10.91
N SER A 23 -14.96 -0.03 11.53
CA SER A 23 -14.34 0.62 12.70
C SER A 23 -12.81 0.53 12.82
N ALA A 24 -12.11 -0.01 11.81
CA ALA A 24 -10.66 -0.05 11.81
C ALA A 24 -10.05 1.34 11.52
N PRO A 25 -9.17 1.90 12.37
CA PRO A 25 -8.51 3.18 12.10
C PRO A 25 -7.39 3.08 11.04
N TYR A 26 -7.34 1.99 10.27
CA TYR A 26 -6.27 1.68 9.31
C TYR A 26 -6.72 1.99 7.88
N TYR A 27 -6.28 3.11 7.32
CA TYR A 27 -6.66 3.59 6.00
C TYR A 27 -5.51 3.45 5.01
N VAL A 28 -5.81 3.13 3.76
CA VAL A 28 -4.80 3.11 2.71
C VAL A 28 -4.91 4.35 1.85
N ILE A 29 -3.78 4.97 1.55
CA ILE A 29 -3.63 5.95 0.48
C ILE A 29 -2.78 5.31 -0.61
N THR A 30 -3.38 5.09 -1.79
CA THR A 30 -2.73 4.46 -2.94
C THR A 30 -2.80 5.33 -4.20
N GLY A 31 -2.10 4.93 -5.25
CA GLY A 31 -2.01 5.63 -6.52
C GLY A 31 -0.67 5.39 -7.21
N GLY A 32 -0.58 5.75 -8.49
CA GLY A 32 0.65 5.62 -9.27
C GLY A 32 1.83 6.42 -8.70
N PRO A 33 3.05 6.28 -9.25
CA PRO A 33 4.14 7.20 -8.98
C PRO A 33 3.78 8.62 -9.47
N GLY A 34 4.36 9.65 -8.84
CA GLY A 34 4.21 11.04 -9.28
C GLY A 34 2.87 11.73 -8.99
N VAL A 35 1.89 11.05 -8.38
CA VAL A 35 0.55 11.62 -8.10
C VAL A 35 0.49 12.54 -6.86
N GLY A 36 1.64 12.90 -6.28
CA GLY A 36 1.73 13.79 -5.10
C GLY A 36 1.38 13.13 -3.77
N LYS A 37 1.47 11.79 -3.69
CA LYS A 37 1.13 11.00 -2.49
C LYS A 37 2.01 11.34 -1.28
N THR A 38 3.33 11.43 -1.44
CA THR A 38 4.27 11.78 -0.36
C THR A 38 3.95 13.14 0.26
N SER A 39 3.63 14.15 -0.56
CA SER A 39 3.25 15.48 -0.07
C SER A 39 1.94 15.45 0.70
N LEU A 40 0.96 14.66 0.26
CA LEU A 40 -0.32 14.48 0.95
C LEU A 40 -0.14 13.79 2.30
N LEU A 41 0.64 12.71 2.36
CA LEU A 41 0.94 12.00 3.61
C LEU A 41 1.63 12.92 4.62
N GLY A 42 2.63 13.70 4.19
CA GLY A 42 3.28 14.68 5.06
C GLY A 42 2.33 15.79 5.56
N ALA A 43 1.29 16.12 4.79
CA ALA A 43 0.25 17.06 5.25
C ALA A 43 -0.69 16.43 6.29
N LEU A 44 -1.00 15.13 6.17
CA LEU A 44 -1.77 14.37 7.16
C LEU A 44 -1.00 14.21 8.48
N GLU A 45 0.32 13.94 8.41
CA GLU A 45 1.17 13.89 9.61
C GLU A 45 1.16 15.22 10.37
N LYS A 46 1.28 16.35 9.65
CA LYS A 46 1.19 17.69 10.25
C LYS A 46 -0.17 17.99 10.89
N LYS A 47 -1.22 17.28 10.50
CA LYS A 47 -2.57 17.36 11.09
C LYS A 47 -2.79 16.34 12.23
N GLY A 48 -1.73 15.67 12.70
CA GLY A 48 -1.76 14.78 13.85
C GLY A 48 -2.10 13.33 13.53
N CYS A 49 -2.16 12.95 12.26
CA CYS A 49 -2.37 11.55 11.86
C CYS A 49 -1.07 10.77 11.87
N ARG A 50 -1.16 9.46 12.08
CA ARG A 50 -0.01 8.56 11.96
C ARG A 50 0.12 8.08 10.51
N VAL A 51 1.34 8.08 9.98
CA VAL A 51 1.63 7.52 8.65
C VAL A 51 2.55 6.31 8.77
N VAL A 52 2.25 5.27 7.99
CA VAL A 52 3.10 4.09 7.80
C VAL A 52 3.66 4.16 6.36
N PRO A 53 4.97 4.38 6.18
CA PRO A 53 5.56 4.58 4.85
C PRO A 53 5.60 3.31 4.01
N GLU A 54 5.66 3.46 2.68
CA GLU A 54 5.78 2.32 1.76
C GLU A 54 7.10 1.57 1.96
N VAL A 55 7.12 0.28 1.65
CA VAL A 55 8.31 -0.57 1.82
C VAL A 55 9.13 -0.73 0.53
N SER A 56 8.62 -0.28 -0.62
CA SER A 56 9.16 -0.56 -1.95
C SER A 56 10.60 -0.05 -2.13
N GLN A 57 10.85 1.23 -1.83
CA GLN A 57 12.16 1.86 -1.99
C GLN A 57 13.19 1.28 -1.02
N LYS A 58 12.79 1.10 0.24
CA LYS A 58 13.65 0.50 1.27
C LYS A 58 14.02 -0.94 0.90
N LEU A 59 13.06 -1.72 0.39
CA LEU A 59 13.29 -3.08 -0.07
C LEU A 59 14.32 -3.13 -1.21
N VAL A 60 14.23 -2.22 -2.19
CA VAL A 60 15.21 -2.13 -3.28
C VAL A 60 16.61 -1.84 -2.74
N GLN A 61 16.75 -0.84 -1.88
CA GLN A 61 18.04 -0.47 -1.28
C GLN A 61 18.65 -1.65 -0.50
N GLU A 62 17.85 -2.33 0.31
CA GLU A 62 18.33 -3.48 1.09
C GLU A 62 18.74 -4.66 0.19
N GLN A 63 17.98 -4.94 -0.87
CA GLN A 63 18.35 -6.01 -1.81
C GLN A 63 19.60 -5.67 -2.62
N GLN A 64 19.82 -4.40 -2.98
CA GLN A 64 21.08 -3.96 -3.60
C GLN A 64 22.26 -4.12 -2.63
N ALA A 65 22.08 -3.74 -1.36
CA ALA A 65 23.14 -3.81 -0.35
C ALA A 65 23.65 -5.24 -0.06
N ILE A 66 22.82 -6.27 -0.31
CA ILE A 66 23.17 -7.68 -0.09
C ILE A 66 23.40 -8.46 -1.40
N ASP A 67 23.50 -7.76 -2.54
CA ASP A 67 23.54 -8.35 -3.89
C ASP A 67 22.41 -9.36 -4.17
N GLY A 68 21.26 -9.13 -3.53
CA GLY A 68 20.06 -9.93 -3.67
C GLY A 68 19.49 -9.90 -5.08
N ASP A 69 18.65 -10.88 -5.40
CA ASP A 69 17.91 -10.91 -6.67
C ASP A 69 16.49 -10.38 -6.55
N GLY A 70 15.98 -10.12 -5.34
CA GLY A 70 14.63 -9.62 -5.07
C GLY A 70 14.39 -8.16 -5.48
N LEU A 71 14.76 -7.79 -6.71
CA LEU A 71 14.62 -6.46 -7.30
C LEU A 71 13.58 -6.49 -8.43
N PRO A 72 12.84 -5.39 -8.67
CA PRO A 72 11.77 -5.35 -9.66
C PRO A 72 12.26 -5.51 -11.11
N TRP A 73 13.56 -5.33 -11.38
CA TRP A 73 14.18 -5.59 -12.68
C TRP A 73 14.94 -6.91 -12.78
N LYS A 74 15.19 -7.60 -11.66
CA LYS A 74 16.04 -8.82 -11.61
C LYS A 74 15.21 -10.08 -11.35
N ASN A 75 14.37 -10.09 -10.31
CA ASN A 75 13.46 -11.18 -10.00
C ASN A 75 12.13 -10.63 -9.50
N LYS A 76 11.21 -10.40 -10.44
CA LYS A 76 9.92 -9.76 -10.14
C LYS A 76 9.06 -10.58 -9.17
N THR A 77 9.13 -11.91 -9.26
CA THR A 77 8.40 -12.85 -8.38
C THR A 77 8.89 -12.71 -6.94
N ARG A 78 10.20 -12.76 -6.74
CA ARG A 78 10.81 -12.59 -5.41
C ARG A 78 10.59 -11.19 -4.86
N TYR A 79 10.70 -10.15 -5.69
CA TYR A 79 10.40 -8.78 -5.28
C TYR A 79 8.96 -8.64 -4.78
N ARG A 80 7.98 -9.20 -5.51
CA ARG A 80 6.57 -9.24 -5.09
C ARG A 80 6.41 -9.93 -3.73
N ASP A 81 7.05 -11.08 -3.54
CA ASP A 81 6.97 -11.81 -2.27
C ASP A 81 7.45 -10.99 -1.09
N LEU A 82 8.64 -10.38 -1.23
CA LEU A 82 9.21 -9.52 -0.21
C LEU A 82 8.37 -8.25 0.03
N LEU A 83 7.81 -7.68 -1.04
CA LEU A 83 6.94 -6.51 -0.96
C LEU A 83 5.67 -6.86 -0.17
N PHE A 84 5.02 -7.97 -0.49
CA PHE A 84 3.81 -8.43 0.21
C PHE A 84 4.09 -8.75 1.68
N GLU A 85 5.13 -9.53 1.96
CA GLU A 85 5.52 -9.94 3.31
C GLU A 85 5.78 -8.73 4.21
N ARG A 86 6.57 -7.76 3.74
CA ARG A 86 6.89 -6.56 4.52
C ARG A 86 5.71 -5.62 4.66
N SER A 87 4.87 -5.48 3.65
CA SER A 87 3.65 -4.68 3.75
C SER A 87 2.68 -5.29 4.77
N LEU A 88 2.59 -6.62 4.82
CA LEU A 88 1.78 -7.32 5.82
C LEU A 88 2.37 -7.17 7.22
N GLU A 89 3.68 -7.33 7.38
CA GLU A 89 4.37 -7.10 8.65
C GLU A 89 4.14 -5.66 9.17
N ARG A 90 4.18 -4.66 8.27
CA ARG A 90 3.87 -3.26 8.64
C ARG A 90 2.43 -3.08 9.11
N PHE A 91 1.50 -3.78 8.48
CA PHE A 91 0.10 -3.78 8.91
C PHE A 91 -0.06 -4.42 10.29
N GLU A 92 0.53 -5.60 10.52
CA GLU A 92 0.50 -6.30 11.80
C GLU A 92 1.15 -5.47 12.93
N ASN A 93 2.33 -4.88 12.68
CA ASN A 93 3.00 -4.02 13.65
C ASN A 93 2.18 -2.76 13.98
N ALA A 94 1.54 -2.15 12.98
CA ALA A 94 0.65 -1.02 13.22
C ALA A 94 -0.56 -1.42 14.09
N MET A 95 -1.06 -2.65 13.96
CA MET A 95 -2.12 -3.17 14.83
C MET A 95 -1.65 -3.37 16.27
N ASP A 96 -0.45 -3.93 16.45
CA ASP A 96 0.11 -4.18 17.78
C ASP A 96 0.49 -2.90 18.53
N GLU A 97 0.92 -1.86 17.79
CA GLU A 97 1.33 -0.58 18.35
C GLU A 97 0.17 0.41 18.56
N GLN A 98 -1.03 0.09 18.06
CA GLN A 98 -2.13 1.05 18.05
C GLN A 98 -2.65 1.34 19.46
N GLN A 99 -2.68 2.62 19.81
CA GLN A 99 -3.26 3.12 21.04
C GLN A 99 -4.39 4.09 20.69
N GLY A 100 -5.62 3.72 21.05
CA GLY A 100 -6.82 4.51 20.77
C GLY A 100 -7.25 4.51 19.30
N ASN A 101 -8.03 5.52 18.93
CA ASN A 101 -8.70 5.62 17.63
C ASN A 101 -8.01 6.58 16.64
N THR A 102 -6.75 6.95 16.87
CA THR A 102 -6.03 7.84 15.96
C THR A 102 -5.92 7.21 14.56
N PRO A 103 -6.37 7.89 13.49
CA PRO A 103 -6.24 7.37 12.14
C PRO A 103 -4.79 7.08 11.75
N VAL A 104 -4.58 5.91 11.17
CA VAL A 104 -3.31 5.42 10.64
C VAL A 104 -3.42 5.30 9.13
N PHE A 105 -2.63 6.08 8.40
CA PHE A 105 -2.59 6.06 6.94
C PHE A 105 -1.38 5.28 6.43
N PHE A 106 -1.63 4.23 5.66
CA PHE A 106 -0.61 3.46 4.98
C PHE A 106 -0.33 4.08 3.61
N ASP A 107 0.93 4.46 3.37
CA ASP A 107 1.44 4.71 2.03
C ASP A 107 1.55 3.38 1.29
N ARG A 108 0.50 3.05 0.53
CA ARG A 108 0.26 1.73 -0.09
C ARG A 108 -0.05 0.61 0.92
N GLY A 109 -0.97 -0.26 0.55
CA GLY A 109 -1.32 -1.44 1.34
C GLY A 109 -0.63 -2.72 0.84
N PHE A 110 -0.78 -3.84 1.55
CA PHE A 110 -0.30 -5.14 1.05
C PHE A 110 -0.96 -5.56 -0.28
N LEU A 111 -2.14 -5.01 -0.61
CA LEU A 111 -2.79 -5.18 -1.90
C LEU A 111 -2.05 -4.53 -3.07
N ASP A 112 -1.21 -3.51 -2.83
CA ASP A 112 -0.35 -2.95 -3.88
C ASP A 112 0.65 -3.99 -4.42
N ALA A 113 1.07 -4.97 -3.61
CA ALA A 113 1.91 -6.08 -4.09
C ALA A 113 1.15 -7.03 -5.02
N LEU A 114 -0.15 -7.24 -4.79
CA LEU A 114 -1.03 -8.00 -5.68
C LEU A 114 -1.29 -7.22 -6.97
N CYS A 115 -1.45 -5.90 -6.87
CA CYS A 115 -1.54 -5.03 -8.04
C CYS A 115 -0.26 -5.10 -8.88
N TYR A 116 0.91 -5.04 -8.24
CA TYR A 116 2.21 -5.21 -8.91
C TYR A 116 2.31 -6.56 -9.63
N ALA A 117 1.86 -7.66 -9.00
CA ALA A 117 1.84 -8.98 -9.64
C ALA A 117 0.97 -8.99 -10.90
N ARG A 118 -0.22 -8.36 -10.85
CA ARG A 118 -1.13 -8.25 -12.00
C ARG A 118 -0.56 -7.41 -13.13
N ILE A 119 0.07 -6.26 -12.82
CA ILE A 119 0.76 -5.42 -13.80
C ILE A 119 1.92 -6.19 -14.44
N SER A 120 2.66 -6.96 -13.65
CA SER A 120 3.85 -7.68 -14.09
C SER A 120 3.55 -9.03 -14.77
N GLY A 121 2.29 -9.45 -14.86
CA GLY A 121 1.91 -10.75 -15.43
C GLY A 121 2.36 -11.96 -14.60
N ILE A 122 2.52 -11.80 -13.28
CA ILE A 122 3.05 -12.84 -12.40
C ILE A 122 1.89 -13.51 -11.64
N PRO A 123 1.89 -14.85 -11.50
CA PRO A 123 0.88 -15.55 -10.71
C PRO A 123 0.85 -15.07 -9.25
N ILE A 124 -0.35 -14.95 -8.68
CA ILE A 124 -0.54 -14.67 -7.25
C ILE A 124 -0.73 -15.99 -6.51
N GLY A 125 0.12 -16.27 -5.53
CA GLY A 125 0.05 -17.48 -4.72
C GLY A 125 -1.20 -17.55 -3.84
N ASN A 126 -1.70 -18.76 -3.58
CA ASN A 126 -2.93 -18.95 -2.80
C ASN A 126 -2.85 -18.37 -1.39
N THR A 127 -1.70 -18.49 -0.72
CA THR A 127 -1.48 -17.89 0.61
C THR A 127 -1.67 -16.37 0.60
N MET A 128 -1.19 -15.67 -0.43
CA MET A 128 -1.39 -14.22 -0.56
C MET A 128 -2.87 -13.86 -0.74
N LYS A 129 -3.61 -14.65 -1.53
CA LYS A 129 -5.05 -14.43 -1.74
C LYS A 129 -5.81 -14.58 -0.42
N ILE A 130 -5.56 -15.67 0.31
CA ILE A 130 -6.17 -15.94 1.60
C ILE A 130 -5.84 -14.80 2.59
N CYS A 131 -4.58 -14.37 2.67
CA CYS A 131 -4.20 -13.23 3.50
C CYS A 131 -4.93 -11.95 3.09
N ALA A 132 -5.04 -11.64 1.78
CA ALA A 132 -5.73 -10.44 1.32
C ALA A 132 -7.26 -10.47 1.54
N GLU A 133 -7.85 -11.65 1.70
CA GLU A 133 -9.26 -11.84 2.05
C GLU A 133 -9.51 -11.80 3.58
N THR A 134 -8.50 -12.12 4.38
CA THR A 134 -8.63 -12.26 5.84
C THR A 134 -8.07 -11.07 6.62
N CYS A 135 -6.98 -10.46 6.16
CA CYS A 135 -6.44 -9.20 6.66
C CYS A 135 -7.18 -8.04 5.97
N ARG A 136 -7.68 -7.08 6.73
CA ARG A 136 -8.48 -5.97 6.18
C ARG A 136 -8.05 -4.62 6.76
N TYR A 137 -7.73 -3.69 5.85
CA TYR A 137 -7.84 -2.26 6.11
C TYR A 137 -9.31 -1.83 6.26
N ASN A 138 -9.53 -0.56 6.60
CA ASN A 138 -10.84 0.09 6.48
C ASN A 138 -11.41 -0.13 5.07
N ASP A 139 -12.74 -0.27 4.97
CA ASP A 139 -13.41 -0.52 3.69
C ASP A 139 -13.13 0.58 2.66
N HIS A 140 -12.86 1.80 3.12
CA HIS A 140 -12.53 2.90 2.24
C HIS A 140 -11.03 3.06 2.05
N VAL A 141 -10.64 3.05 0.78
CA VAL A 141 -9.26 3.27 0.34
C VAL A 141 -9.22 4.54 -0.49
N PHE A 142 -8.35 5.48 -0.10
CA PHE A 142 -8.16 6.72 -0.81
C PHE A 142 -7.22 6.49 -1.99
N ILE A 143 -7.69 6.78 -3.20
CA ILE A 143 -6.91 6.60 -4.42
C ILE A 143 -6.64 7.95 -5.08
N LEU A 144 -5.37 8.17 -5.45
CA LEU A 144 -4.94 9.39 -6.12
C LEU A 144 -4.94 9.16 -7.64
N PRO A 145 -5.76 9.91 -8.41
CA PRO A 145 -5.82 9.77 -9.86
C PRO A 145 -4.56 10.31 -10.54
N PRO A 146 -4.17 9.80 -11.73
CA PRO A 146 -3.12 10.38 -12.55
C PRO A 146 -3.39 11.85 -12.82
N TRP A 147 -2.38 12.69 -12.61
CA TRP A 147 -2.55 14.14 -12.62
C TRP A 147 -1.39 14.81 -13.39
N LYS A 148 -1.62 15.13 -14.67
CA LYS A 148 -0.59 15.63 -15.60
C LYS A 148 0.13 16.86 -15.07
N GLU A 149 -0.60 17.75 -14.44
CA GLU A 149 -0.15 19.07 -14.00
C GLU A 149 0.87 19.00 -12.86
N ILE A 150 0.85 17.93 -12.05
CA ILE A 150 1.81 17.74 -10.94
C ILE A 150 2.80 16.59 -11.20
N MET A 151 2.55 15.77 -12.22
CA MET A 151 3.46 14.73 -12.66
C MET A 151 4.67 15.41 -13.32
N ARG A 152 5.67 15.66 -12.48
CA ARG A 152 6.96 16.20 -12.89
C ARG A 152 7.61 15.35 -13.97
N THR A 153 8.12 16.01 -15.01
CA THR A 153 8.78 15.37 -16.14
C THR A 153 10.26 15.10 -15.85
N ASP A 154 10.78 15.55 -14.71
CA ASP A 154 12.20 15.57 -14.35
C ASP A 154 12.56 14.50 -13.32
N GLY A 155 13.34 13.49 -13.74
CA GLY A 155 14.23 12.72 -12.88
C GLY A 155 13.65 11.49 -12.16
N GLN A 156 14.03 10.31 -12.67
CA GLN A 156 13.96 8.97 -12.05
C GLN A 156 12.56 8.34 -11.89
N GLN A 157 12.28 7.35 -12.76
CA GLN A 157 11.04 6.58 -12.91
C GLN A 157 9.84 7.36 -13.49
N ARG A 158 10.04 7.86 -14.72
CA ARG A 158 8.94 8.30 -15.59
C ARG A 158 8.07 7.08 -15.92
N LEU A 159 6.78 7.13 -15.59
CA LEU A 159 5.77 6.38 -16.33
C LEU A 159 5.28 7.29 -17.44
N ASP A 160 5.12 6.76 -18.65
CA ASP A 160 4.38 7.50 -19.66
C ASP A 160 2.91 7.69 -19.20
N TRP A 161 2.18 8.62 -19.83
CA TRP A 161 0.79 8.90 -19.43
C TRP A 161 -0.12 7.66 -19.53
N ASN A 162 0.09 6.82 -20.54
CA ASN A 162 -0.69 5.61 -20.74
C ASN A 162 -0.37 4.56 -19.68
N GLU A 163 0.90 4.42 -19.29
CA GLU A 163 1.33 3.58 -18.19
C GLU A 163 0.77 4.07 -16.85
N ALA A 164 0.70 5.38 -16.62
CA ALA A 164 0.11 5.95 -15.40
C ALA A 164 -1.41 5.65 -15.32
N VAL A 165 -2.14 5.83 -16.42
CA VAL A 165 -3.57 5.49 -16.52
C VAL A 165 -3.79 3.98 -16.42
N PHE A 166 -2.96 3.17 -17.07
CA PHE A 166 -2.99 1.71 -16.96
C PHE A 166 -2.79 1.26 -15.52
N THR A 167 -1.77 1.80 -14.85
CA THR A 167 -1.46 1.54 -13.44
C THR A 167 -2.65 1.91 -12.55
N TYR A 168 -3.23 3.10 -12.75
CA TYR A 168 -4.41 3.55 -12.00
C TYR A 168 -5.59 2.57 -12.14
N ASN A 169 -5.90 2.15 -13.36
CA ASN A 169 -6.97 1.19 -13.62
C ASN A 169 -6.68 -0.18 -12.98
N LYS A 170 -5.42 -0.62 -12.96
CA LYS A 170 -5.03 -1.87 -12.29
C LYS A 170 -5.15 -1.80 -10.77
N ILE A 171 -4.86 -0.64 -10.17
CA ILE A 171 -5.11 -0.40 -8.74
C ILE A 171 -6.62 -0.48 -8.47
N ILE A 172 -7.45 0.20 -9.28
CA ILE A 172 -8.92 0.14 -9.15
C ILE A 172 -9.42 -1.31 -9.21
N GLN A 173 -9.02 -2.05 -10.25
CA GLN A 173 -9.41 -3.46 -10.43
C GLN A 173 -8.93 -4.35 -9.27
N THR A 174 -7.81 -4.01 -8.66
CA THR A 174 -7.27 -4.75 -7.51
C THR A 174 -8.09 -4.52 -6.27
N TYR A 175 -8.23 -3.28 -5.84
CA TYR A 175 -8.97 -2.99 -4.61
C TYR A 175 -10.46 -3.36 -4.71
N ARG A 176 -11.14 -3.03 -5.83
CA ARG A 176 -12.54 -3.42 -6.03
C ARG A 176 -12.73 -4.94 -6.11
N GLY A 177 -11.77 -5.66 -6.69
CA GLY A 177 -11.78 -7.12 -6.73
C GLY A 177 -11.68 -7.78 -5.35
N TYR A 178 -11.16 -7.04 -4.36
CA TYR A 178 -11.17 -7.42 -2.95
C TYR A 178 -12.25 -6.66 -2.16
N GLN A 179 -13.30 -6.16 -2.80
CA GLN A 179 -14.46 -5.54 -2.13
C GLN A 179 -14.09 -4.33 -1.24
N TYR A 180 -13.14 -3.51 -1.70
CA TYR A 180 -12.89 -2.18 -1.12
C TYR A 180 -13.63 -1.10 -1.90
N ASP A 181 -14.10 -0.10 -1.16
CA ASP A 181 -14.67 1.12 -1.69
C ASP A 181 -13.57 2.15 -1.93
N LEU A 182 -13.38 2.54 -3.19
CA LEU A 182 -12.36 3.50 -3.55
C LEU A 182 -12.92 4.91 -3.53
N VAL A 183 -12.30 5.76 -2.72
CA VAL A 183 -12.58 7.19 -2.64
C VAL A 183 -11.50 7.92 -3.44
N GLU A 184 -11.88 8.43 -4.61
CA GLU A 184 -10.96 9.22 -5.44
C GLU A 184 -10.69 10.57 -4.78
N VAL A 185 -9.42 10.86 -4.52
CA VAL A 185 -9.00 12.13 -3.89
C VAL A 185 -8.98 13.23 -4.96
N PRO A 186 -9.61 14.39 -4.73
CA PRO A 186 -9.73 15.45 -5.73
C PRO A 186 -8.37 16.05 -6.12
N LYS A 187 -8.27 16.56 -7.35
CA LYS A 187 -7.09 17.22 -7.91
C LYS A 187 -7.01 18.69 -7.49
N VAL A 188 -6.87 18.91 -6.20
CA VAL A 188 -6.79 20.23 -5.54
C VAL A 188 -5.46 20.36 -4.78
N PRO A 189 -5.10 21.56 -4.28
CA PRO A 189 -3.90 21.74 -3.46
C PRO A 189 -3.77 20.73 -2.31
N VAL A 190 -2.52 20.48 -1.88
CA VAL A 190 -2.20 19.44 -0.88
C VAL A 190 -3.02 19.59 0.41
N GLY A 191 -3.18 20.82 0.91
CA GLY A 191 -3.94 21.10 2.13
C GLY A 191 -5.40 20.66 2.02
N GLU A 192 -6.07 21.07 0.93
CA GLU A 192 -7.46 20.72 0.65
C GLU A 192 -7.65 19.21 0.44
N ARG A 193 -6.68 18.52 -0.17
CA ARG A 193 -6.70 17.05 -0.26
C ARG A 193 -6.65 16.37 1.11
N ALA A 194 -5.84 16.89 2.03
CA ALA A 194 -5.78 16.37 3.38
C ALA A 194 -7.09 16.63 4.13
N ASP A 195 -7.66 17.82 3.99
CA ASP A 195 -8.96 18.16 4.61
C ASP A 195 -10.08 17.29 4.07
N PHE A 196 -10.15 17.07 2.75
CA PHE A 196 -11.09 16.14 2.13
C PHE A 196 -11.04 14.72 2.74
N ILE A 197 -9.83 14.18 2.94
CA ILE A 197 -9.66 12.86 3.55
C ILE A 197 -10.18 12.86 4.99
N LEU A 198 -9.81 13.86 5.79
CA LEU A 198 -10.19 13.93 7.20
C LEU A 198 -11.69 14.15 7.40
N ASP A 199 -12.31 14.96 6.55
CA ASP A 199 -13.76 15.17 6.60
C ASP A 199 -14.53 13.90 6.20
N HIS A 200 -13.99 13.10 5.27
CA HIS A 200 -14.52 11.77 4.96
C HIS A 200 -14.48 10.80 6.16
N LEU A 201 -13.55 11.00 7.10
CA LEU A 201 -13.50 10.21 8.33
C LEU A 201 -14.53 10.63 9.38
N LYS A 202 -14.92 11.92 9.41
CA LYS A 202 -15.89 12.48 10.36
C LYS A 202 -17.34 12.23 9.97
N GLY A 203 -17.60 12.04 8.68
CA GLY A 203 -18.94 11.78 8.15
C GLY A 203 -19.47 10.36 8.42
N ARG A 204 -18.97 9.68 9.44
CA ARG A 204 -19.34 8.32 9.85
C ARG A 204 -19.60 8.24 11.34
#